data_AF-A0A7X6ZQ59-F1
#
_entry.id   AF-A0A7X6ZQ59-F1
#
_cell.length_a   1.000
_cell.length_b   1.000
_cell.length_c   1.000
_cell.angle_alpha   90.00
_cell.angle_beta   90.00
_cell.angle_gamma   90.00
#
_symmetry.space_group_name_H-M   'P 1'
#
loop_
_entity.id
_entity.type
_entity.pdbx_description
1 polymer ?
#
loop_
_entity_poly.entity_id
_entity_poly.type
_entity_poly.pdbx_seq_one_letter_code
_entity_poly.pdbx_strand_id
1 'polypeptide(L)'
;YYTVKGTRTGPVSWNEIKKAVDEKTIGTEDYIWSSSIGKEWRKASTFEGLFPSEKEVPVDKPEKDEQVEVDASKATGYTVNELLSKLPPELASRLDARIFRSPFISPQTLKDGTLPKPGKIKCLKSLATGWSNTKSLLFANFSFRRWLLLSICVMLTMISTPNPVTWLSSFNSTDKSNQPFVELGLDEVFQTGIFALSREPESTEAGKDSLTNEQKVEVLANAARTTAIALRNWASGLEATEDSDGAEQTSSGNKITTSRSRMPATAVLLHALMVTIN
;
A
#
# COMPACT_ATOMS: atom_id res chain seq x y z
N TYR A 1 -12.23 -7.73 -28.27
CA TYR A 1 -13.13 -8.84 -28.63
C TYR A 1 -13.87 -9.28 -27.39
N TYR A 2 -15.09 -9.79 -27.51
CA TYR A 2 -15.84 -10.38 -26.39
C TYR A 2 -16.50 -11.70 -26.85
N THR A 3 -16.87 -12.57 -25.92
CA THR A 3 -17.64 -13.79 -26.21
C THR A 3 -18.93 -13.80 -25.42
N VAL A 4 -20.06 -14.06 -26.08
CA VAL A 4 -21.35 -14.29 -25.43
C VAL A 4 -21.80 -15.70 -25.74
N LYS A 5 -22.03 -16.52 -24.71
CA LYS A 5 -22.42 -17.95 -24.86
C LYS A 5 -21.50 -18.74 -25.81
N GLY A 6 -20.20 -18.45 -25.78
CA GLY A 6 -19.18 -19.11 -26.62
C GLY A 6 -19.03 -18.55 -28.04
N THR A 7 -19.91 -17.66 -28.50
CA THR A 7 -19.76 -17.01 -29.80
C THR A 7 -18.86 -15.78 -29.66
N ARG A 8 -17.80 -15.72 -30.46
CA ARG A 8 -16.84 -14.60 -30.46
C ARG A 8 -17.31 -13.47 -31.36
N THR A 9 -17.34 -12.26 -30.81
CA THR A 9 -17.65 -11.01 -31.52
C THR A 9 -16.46 -10.06 -31.49
N GLY A 10 -16.14 -9.44 -32.63
CA GLY A 10 -15.13 -8.39 -32.77
C GLY A 10 -14.25 -8.52 -34.01
N PRO A 11 -13.27 -7.61 -34.18
CA PRO A 11 -12.80 -6.61 -33.21
C PRO A 11 -13.85 -5.50 -32.98
N VAL A 12 -13.91 -5.00 -31.74
CA VAL A 12 -14.79 -3.88 -31.32
C VAL A 12 -13.99 -2.94 -30.42
N SER A 13 -14.36 -1.67 -30.45
CA SER A 13 -13.85 -0.62 -29.58
C SER A 13 -14.36 -0.77 -28.13
N TRP A 14 -13.68 -0.12 -27.19
CA TRP A 14 -14.09 -0.14 -25.77
C TRP A 14 -15.48 0.47 -25.54
N ASN A 15 -15.84 1.50 -26.32
CA ASN A 15 -17.15 2.14 -26.24
C ASN A 15 -18.29 1.21 -26.70
N GLU A 16 -18.04 0.37 -27.71
CA GLU A 16 -19.00 -0.65 -28.15
C GLU A 16 -19.17 -1.75 -27.10
N ILE A 17 -18.09 -2.12 -26.39
CA ILE A 17 -18.18 -3.07 -25.26
C ILE A 17 -19.03 -2.46 -24.13
N LYS A 18 -18.79 -1.20 -23.74
CA LYS A 18 -19.62 -0.51 -22.73
C LYS A 18 -21.08 -0.46 -23.14
N LYS A 19 -21.36 -0.06 -24.39
CA LYS A 19 -22.71 -0.04 -24.94
C LYS A 19 -23.37 -1.42 -24.91
N ALA A 20 -22.63 -2.49 -25.23
CA ALA A 20 -23.13 -3.86 -25.17
C ALA A 20 -23.40 -4.34 -23.73
N VAL A 21 -22.67 -3.83 -22.73
CA VAL A 21 -22.94 -4.08 -21.31
C VAL A 21 -24.18 -3.31 -20.86
N ASP A 22 -24.33 -2.03 -21.26
CA ASP A 22 -25.50 -1.20 -20.97
C ASP A 22 -26.78 -1.81 -21.57
N GLU A 23 -26.68 -2.35 -22.79
CA GLU A 23 -27.75 -3.08 -23.49
C GLU A 23 -27.97 -4.50 -22.95
N LYS A 24 -27.22 -4.93 -21.92
CA LYS A 24 -27.26 -6.29 -21.32
C LYS A 24 -27.01 -7.42 -22.32
N THR A 25 -26.29 -7.13 -23.40
CA THR A 25 -25.83 -8.14 -24.37
C THR A 25 -24.63 -8.92 -23.80
N ILE A 26 -23.77 -8.25 -23.03
CA ILE A 26 -22.64 -8.84 -22.30
C ILE A 26 -22.99 -8.89 -20.81
N GLY A 27 -22.98 -10.09 -20.24
CA GLY A 27 -23.13 -10.34 -18.80
C GLY A 27 -21.79 -10.34 -18.05
N THR A 28 -21.86 -10.38 -16.72
CA THR A 28 -20.69 -10.43 -15.83
C THR A 28 -19.83 -11.69 -16.02
N GLU A 29 -20.44 -12.79 -16.45
CA GLU A 29 -19.79 -14.09 -16.67
C GLU A 29 -19.21 -14.27 -18.07
N ASP A 30 -19.49 -13.35 -18.99
CA ASP A 30 -18.92 -13.38 -20.34
C ASP A 30 -17.43 -13.02 -20.32
N TYR A 31 -16.72 -13.35 -21.39
CA TYR A 31 -15.27 -13.14 -21.46
C TYR A 31 -14.91 -12.03 -22.44
N ILE A 32 -13.92 -11.23 -22.05
CA ILE A 32 -13.37 -10.13 -22.83
C ILE A 32 -11.88 -10.38 -23.04
N TRP A 33 -11.43 -10.14 -24.27
CA TRP A 33 -10.03 -10.17 -24.64
C TRP A 33 -9.63 -8.88 -25.37
N SER A 34 -8.52 -8.31 -24.90
CA SER A 34 -7.81 -7.18 -25.49
C SER A 34 -6.32 -7.48 -25.46
N SER A 35 -5.60 -6.99 -26.46
CA SER A 35 -4.14 -7.09 -26.53
C SER A 35 -3.44 -6.47 -25.32
N SER A 36 -4.04 -5.47 -24.67
CA SER A 36 -3.50 -4.84 -23.45
C SER A 36 -3.56 -5.73 -22.21
N ILE A 37 -4.46 -6.73 -22.17
CA ILE A 37 -4.63 -7.64 -21.01
C ILE A 37 -3.67 -8.84 -21.10
N GLY A 38 -3.24 -9.18 -22.32
CA GLY A 38 -2.32 -10.28 -22.60
C GLY A 38 -2.92 -11.36 -23.49
N LYS A 39 -2.51 -12.62 -23.28
CA LYS A 39 -2.87 -13.76 -24.13
C LYS A 39 -4.16 -14.47 -23.72
N GLU A 40 -4.69 -14.14 -22.54
CA GLU A 40 -5.80 -14.87 -21.93
C GLU A 40 -7.09 -14.05 -21.94
N TRP A 41 -8.20 -14.76 -22.11
CA TRP A 41 -9.54 -14.20 -21.94
C TRP A 41 -9.83 -14.00 -20.45
N ARG A 42 -10.39 -12.85 -20.07
CA ARG A 42 -10.79 -12.57 -18.68
C ARG A 42 -12.29 -12.36 -18.58
N LYS A 43 -12.88 -12.72 -17.44
CA LYS A 43 -14.29 -12.47 -17.17
C LYS A 43 -14.58 -10.96 -17.19
N ALA A 44 -15.73 -10.58 -17.75
CA ALA A 44 -16.14 -9.19 -17.85
C ALA A 44 -16.22 -8.53 -16.46
N SER A 45 -16.65 -9.26 -15.43
CA SER A 45 -16.71 -8.78 -14.04
C SER A 45 -15.37 -8.34 -13.43
N THR A 46 -14.25 -8.74 -14.03
CA THR A 46 -12.90 -8.36 -13.54
C THR A 46 -12.45 -6.99 -14.03
N PHE A 47 -13.20 -6.34 -14.92
CA PHE A 47 -12.87 -5.01 -15.43
C PHE A 47 -13.55 -3.94 -14.58
N GLU A 48 -12.74 -3.18 -13.83
CA GLU A 48 -13.23 -2.04 -13.07
C GLU A 48 -13.90 -1.00 -13.98
N GLY A 49 -15.07 -0.52 -13.55
CA GLY A 49 -15.84 0.48 -14.29
C GLY A 49 -16.55 -0.03 -15.54
N LEU A 50 -16.51 -1.34 -15.83
CA LEU A 50 -17.29 -1.91 -16.93
C LEU A 50 -18.74 -2.16 -16.53
N PHE A 51 -18.96 -2.63 -15.30
CA PHE A 51 -20.30 -2.78 -14.73
C PHE A 51 -20.53 -1.66 -13.70
N PRO A 52 -21.73 -1.07 -13.64
CA PRO A 52 -22.08 -0.17 -12.55
C PRO A 52 -21.93 -0.97 -11.26
N SER A 53 -21.11 -0.44 -10.33
CA SER A 53 -20.96 -1.04 -9.00
C SER A 53 -22.36 -1.16 -8.43
N GLU A 54 -22.80 -2.39 -8.19
CA GLU A 54 -24.12 -2.67 -7.63
C GLU A 54 -24.16 -1.96 -6.30
N LYS A 55 -24.76 -0.76 -6.31
CA LYS A 55 -24.74 0.18 -5.21
C LYS A 55 -25.32 -0.57 -4.05
N GLU A 56 -24.46 -0.95 -3.10
CA GLU A 56 -24.84 -1.73 -1.92
C GLU A 56 -26.11 -1.10 -1.38
N VAL A 57 -27.23 -1.79 -1.57
CA VAL A 57 -28.50 -1.38 -0.98
C VAL A 57 -28.18 -1.28 0.51
N PRO A 58 -28.43 -0.13 1.16
CA PRO A 58 -28.09 0.05 2.56
C PRO A 58 -28.66 -1.14 3.30
N VAL A 59 -27.80 -2.05 3.73
CA VAL A 59 -28.21 -3.15 4.59
C VAL A 59 -28.73 -2.46 5.82
N ASP A 60 -30.04 -2.59 6.06
CA ASP A 60 -30.71 -2.01 7.21
C ASP A 60 -29.85 -2.31 8.43
N LYS A 61 -29.35 -1.22 9.00
CA LYS A 61 -28.45 -1.21 10.14
C LYS A 61 -29.10 -2.09 11.21
N PRO A 62 -28.47 -3.20 11.66
CA PRO A 62 -29.06 -4.01 12.70
C PRO A 62 -29.35 -3.11 13.89
N GLU A 63 -30.61 -3.15 14.30
CA GLU A 63 -31.14 -2.41 15.43
C GLU A 63 -30.22 -2.64 16.62
N LYS A 64 -29.77 -1.51 17.17
CA LYS A 64 -28.79 -1.33 18.23
C LYS A 64 -28.98 -2.32 19.39
N ASP A 65 -28.36 -3.50 19.30
CA ASP A 65 -28.19 -4.37 20.46
C ASP A 65 -27.30 -3.67 21.48
N GLU A 66 -27.82 -3.66 22.70
CA GLU A 66 -27.32 -3.13 23.95
C GLU A 66 -25.80 -3.35 24.11
N GLN A 67 -25.02 -2.27 24.02
CA GLN A 67 -23.60 -2.27 24.34
C GLN A 67 -23.43 -2.53 25.85
N VAL A 68 -23.21 -3.79 26.20
CA VAL A 68 -22.65 -4.16 27.50
C VAL A 68 -21.20 -3.66 27.53
N GLU A 69 -20.94 -2.67 28.37
CA GLU A 69 -19.62 -2.10 28.64
C GLU A 69 -18.74 -3.18 29.31
N VAL A 70 -17.97 -3.91 28.51
CA VAL A 70 -17.06 -4.94 29.02
C VAL A 70 -15.73 -4.27 29.40
N ASP A 71 -15.54 -4.17 30.70
CA ASP A 71 -14.36 -3.68 31.40
C ASP A 71 -13.07 -4.38 30.93
N ALA A 72 -12.30 -3.72 30.04
CA ALA A 72 -11.15 -4.31 29.34
C ALA A 72 -9.97 -4.68 30.27
N SER A 73 -9.97 -4.20 31.52
CA SER A 73 -8.88 -4.46 32.49
C SER A 73 -8.97 -5.82 33.21
N LYS A 74 -10.02 -6.62 32.98
CA LYS A 74 -10.16 -7.98 33.55
C LYS A 74 -9.89 -9.14 32.56
N ALA A 75 -9.46 -8.86 31.33
CA ALA A 75 -9.44 -9.85 30.25
C ALA A 75 -8.23 -10.82 30.24
N THR A 76 -7.33 -10.80 31.22
CA THR A 76 -6.12 -11.64 31.23
C THR A 76 -6.28 -13.05 31.79
N GLY A 77 -7.51 -13.49 32.13
CA GLY A 77 -7.76 -14.80 32.74
C GLY A 77 -8.56 -15.82 31.93
N TYR A 78 -9.16 -15.42 30.80
CA TYR A 78 -10.09 -16.30 30.08
C TYR A 78 -9.36 -17.32 29.22
N THR A 79 -9.73 -18.59 29.36
CA THR A 79 -9.23 -19.65 28.49
C THR A 79 -9.92 -19.58 27.12
N VAL A 80 -9.27 -20.08 26.06
CA VAL A 80 -9.83 -20.05 24.69
C VAL A 80 -11.21 -20.73 24.64
N ASN A 81 -11.40 -21.80 25.41
CA ASN A 81 -12.68 -22.51 25.51
C ASN A 81 -13.78 -21.66 26.14
N GLU A 82 -13.42 -20.81 27.10
CA GLU A 82 -14.35 -19.89 27.75
C GLU A 82 -14.77 -18.76 26.82
N LEU A 83 -13.84 -18.27 25.98
CA LEU A 83 -14.14 -17.32 24.90
C LEU A 83 -15.01 -17.94 23.80
N LEU A 84 -14.73 -19.19 23.40
CA LEU A 84 -15.54 -19.91 22.41
C LEU A 84 -16.96 -20.18 22.91
N SER A 85 -17.15 -20.42 24.21
CA SER A 85 -18.46 -20.65 24.81
C SER A 85 -19.37 -19.42 24.85
N LYS A 86 -18.80 -18.21 24.72
CA LYS A 86 -19.54 -16.94 24.68
C LYS A 86 -19.87 -16.48 23.25
N LEU A 87 -19.34 -17.16 22.23
CA LEU A 87 -19.59 -16.83 20.83
C LEU A 87 -20.80 -17.61 20.30
N PRO A 88 -21.57 -17.03 19.37
CA PRO A 88 -22.59 -17.78 18.63
C PRO A 88 -21.99 -19.04 18.00
N PRO A 89 -22.72 -20.18 17.97
CA PRO A 89 -22.15 -21.48 17.60
C PRO A 89 -21.56 -21.50 16.18
N GLU A 90 -22.11 -20.70 15.26
CA GLU A 90 -21.60 -20.56 13.90
C GLU A 90 -20.24 -19.83 13.84
N LEU A 91 -20.02 -18.84 14.71
CA LEU A 91 -18.75 -18.12 14.82
C LEU A 91 -17.70 -18.94 15.57
N ALA A 92 -18.09 -19.64 16.64
CA ALA A 92 -17.20 -20.50 17.40
C ALA A 92 -16.60 -21.61 16.51
N SER A 93 -17.42 -22.28 15.69
CA SER A 93 -16.97 -23.32 14.76
C SER A 93 -16.03 -22.77 13.67
N ARG A 94 -16.28 -21.57 13.14
CA ARG A 94 -15.39 -20.93 12.16
C ARG A 94 -14.06 -20.50 12.76
N LEU A 95 -14.05 -20.01 14.00
CA LEU A 95 -12.84 -19.60 14.69
C LEU A 95 -11.96 -20.82 15.01
N ASP A 96 -12.58 -21.88 15.53
CA ASP A 96 -11.90 -23.14 15.86
C ASP A 96 -11.24 -23.76 14.61
N ALA A 97 -11.96 -23.77 13.48
CA ALA A 97 -11.44 -24.25 12.20
C ALA A 97 -10.25 -23.42 11.66
N ARG A 98 -10.12 -22.14 12.04
CA ARG A 98 -9.02 -21.26 11.59
C ARG A 98 -7.82 -21.27 12.52
N ILE A 99 -8.01 -21.35 13.83
CA ILE A 99 -6.93 -21.33 14.81
C ILE A 99 -5.94 -22.48 14.58
N PHE A 100 -6.46 -23.66 14.17
CA PHE A 100 -5.64 -24.84 13.88
C PHE A 100 -4.93 -24.86 12.52
N ARG A 101 -5.20 -23.89 11.63
CA ARG A 101 -4.64 -23.86 10.26
C ARG A 101 -3.57 -22.80 10.02
N SER A 102 -3.13 -22.08 11.05
CA SER A 102 -1.97 -21.20 10.90
C SER A 102 -0.72 -22.05 10.65
N PRO A 103 -0.04 -21.90 9.49
CA PRO A 103 1.17 -22.68 9.16
C PRO A 103 2.36 -22.38 10.08
N PHE A 104 2.22 -21.44 11.01
CA PHE A 104 3.28 -20.99 11.92
C PHE A 104 3.19 -21.59 13.32
N ILE A 105 2.19 -22.43 13.62
CA ILE A 105 2.03 -23.05 14.93
C ILE A 105 1.89 -24.56 14.72
N SER A 106 3.03 -25.28 14.74
CA SER A 106 2.98 -26.72 14.91
C SER A 106 2.46 -27.00 16.33
N PRO A 107 1.35 -27.75 16.50
CA PRO A 107 0.82 -28.04 17.82
C PRO A 107 1.74 -29.05 18.50
N GLN A 108 2.76 -28.57 19.19
CA GLN A 108 3.47 -29.38 20.17
C GLN A 108 2.63 -29.42 21.44
N THR A 109 1.58 -30.22 21.42
CA THR A 109 0.95 -30.69 22.66
C THR A 109 1.94 -31.62 23.35
N LEU A 110 2.31 -31.31 24.60
CA LEU A 110 2.94 -32.30 25.48
C LEU A 110 2.03 -33.54 25.55
N LYS A 111 2.62 -34.73 25.75
CA LYS A 111 1.90 -36.02 25.81
C LYS A 111 0.73 -36.03 26.81
N ASP A 112 0.73 -35.11 27.76
CA ASP A 112 -0.26 -35.01 28.83
C ASP A 112 -1.42 -34.05 28.50
N GLY A 113 -1.52 -33.54 27.26
CA GLY A 113 -2.65 -32.72 26.79
C GLY A 113 -2.66 -31.27 27.29
N THR A 114 -1.71 -30.88 28.14
CA THR A 114 -1.55 -29.49 28.58
C THR A 114 -0.79 -28.63 27.56
N LEU A 115 -1.34 -27.46 27.21
CA LEU A 115 -0.65 -26.48 26.37
C LEU A 115 0.62 -25.97 27.08
N PRO A 116 1.78 -25.92 26.38
CA PRO A 116 2.99 -25.35 26.96
C PRO A 116 2.76 -23.86 27.26
N LYS A 117 3.17 -23.43 28.46
CA LYS A 117 3.09 -22.03 28.89
C LYS A 117 3.79 -21.16 27.84
N PRO A 118 3.15 -20.10 27.31
CA PRO A 118 3.71 -19.31 26.22
C PRO A 118 5.06 -18.75 26.63
N GLY A 119 6.12 -19.22 25.96
CA GLY A 119 7.47 -18.70 26.16
C GLY A 119 7.53 -17.22 25.78
N LYS A 120 8.40 -16.44 26.43
CA LYS A 120 8.64 -15.04 26.07
C LYS A 120 8.91 -14.94 24.56
N ILE A 121 8.10 -14.16 23.86
CA ILE A 121 8.08 -14.03 22.40
C ILE A 121 9.46 -13.56 21.91
N LYS A 122 10.23 -14.47 21.31
CA LYS A 122 11.58 -14.18 20.78
C LYS A 122 11.55 -13.28 19.53
N CYS A 123 10.40 -13.14 18.88
CA CYS A 123 10.23 -12.37 17.64
C CYS A 123 10.54 -10.88 17.80
N LEU A 124 10.17 -10.28 18.95
CA LEU A 124 10.44 -8.87 19.22
C LEU A 124 11.94 -8.57 19.32
N LYS A 125 12.71 -9.51 19.88
CA LYS A 125 14.18 -9.37 19.97
C LYS A 125 14.81 -9.44 18.59
N SER A 126 14.42 -10.41 17.77
CA SER A 126 14.93 -10.54 16.39
C SER A 126 14.57 -9.33 15.52
N LEU A 127 13.36 -8.80 15.66
CA LEU A 127 12.91 -7.60 14.94
C LEU A 127 13.72 -6.36 15.37
N ALA A 128 13.89 -6.16 16.68
CA ALA A 128 14.68 -5.05 17.22
C ALA A 128 16.15 -5.11 16.77
N THR A 129 16.75 -6.31 16.76
CA THR A 129 18.10 -6.52 16.24
C THR A 129 18.20 -6.22 14.74
N GLY A 130 17.23 -6.69 13.94
CA GLY A 130 17.17 -6.38 12.51
C GLY A 130 17.12 -4.87 12.25
N TRP A 131 16.25 -4.16 12.97
CA TRP A 131 16.10 -2.70 12.84
C TRP A 131 17.36 -1.93 13.24
N SER A 132 18.01 -2.31 14.34
CA SER A 132 19.26 -1.68 14.79
C SER A 132 20.37 -1.84 13.75
N ASN A 133 20.47 -3.01 13.12
CA ASN A 133 21.47 -3.28 12.08
C ASN A 133 21.18 -2.47 10.81
N THR A 134 19.92 -2.38 10.39
CA THR A 134 19.50 -1.55 9.24
C THR A 134 19.81 -0.08 9.49
N LYS A 135 19.49 0.44 10.69
CA LYS A 135 19.82 1.81 11.07
C LYS A 135 21.34 2.04 11.03
N SER A 136 22.14 1.13 11.59
CA SER A 136 23.59 1.24 11.54
C SER A 136 24.14 1.21 10.11
N LEU A 137 23.50 0.49 9.19
CA LEU A 137 23.93 0.42 7.80
C LEU A 137 23.58 1.69 7.01
N LEU A 138 22.37 2.22 7.22
CA LEU A 138 21.86 3.41 6.53
C LEU A 138 22.50 4.70 7.02
N PHE A 139 22.89 4.78 8.29
CA PHE A 139 23.48 5.98 8.91
C PHE A 139 24.97 5.85 9.24
N ALA A 140 25.65 4.79 8.77
CA ALA A 140 27.11 4.77 8.76
C ALA A 140 27.66 5.85 7.80
N ASN A 141 28.91 6.26 7.99
CA ASN A 141 29.61 7.21 7.13
C ASN A 141 29.30 6.93 5.65
N PHE A 142 28.81 7.96 4.96
CA PHE A 142 28.34 7.88 3.58
C PHE A 142 29.39 7.21 2.69
N SER A 143 29.11 5.98 2.26
CA SER A 143 29.97 5.22 1.36
C SER A 143 29.29 5.13 0.02
N PHE A 144 29.81 5.86 -0.97
CA PHE A 144 29.31 5.86 -2.34
C PHE A 144 29.13 4.43 -2.89
N ARG A 145 30.08 3.53 -2.59
CA ARG A 145 30.03 2.11 -3.01
C ARG A 145 28.80 1.37 -2.46
N ARG A 146 28.41 1.61 -1.20
CA ARG A 146 27.24 0.97 -0.58
C ARG A 146 25.94 1.50 -1.17
N TRP A 147 25.85 2.81 -1.36
CA TRP A 147 24.70 3.45 -1.97
C TRP A 147 24.53 3.06 -3.44
N LEU A 148 25.61 2.96 -4.21
CA LEU A 148 25.59 2.48 -5.59
C LEU A 148 25.06 1.03 -5.67
N LEU A 149 25.55 0.14 -4.79
CA LEU A 149 25.06 -1.24 -4.70
C LEU A 149 23.58 -1.31 -4.35
N LEU A 150 23.12 -0.47 -3.41
CA LEU A 150 21.71 -0.41 -3.02
C LEU A 150 20.83 0.11 -4.16
N SER A 151 21.28 1.14 -4.88
CA SER A 151 20.60 1.65 -6.08
C SER A 151 20.56 0.61 -7.20
N ILE A 152 21.63 -0.14 -7.43
CA ILE A 152 21.66 -1.24 -8.41
C ILE A 152 20.70 -2.35 -7.98
N CYS A 153 20.66 -2.74 -6.71
CA CYS A 153 19.70 -3.72 -6.20
C CYS A 153 18.25 -3.27 -6.44
N VAL A 154 17.92 -2.01 -6.11
CA VAL A 154 16.58 -1.45 -6.37
C VAL A 154 16.27 -1.46 -7.87
N MET A 155 17.20 -1.02 -8.71
CA MET A 155 17.03 -1.08 -10.17
C MET A 155 16.81 -2.52 -10.67
N LEU A 156 17.59 -3.49 -10.21
CA LEU A 156 17.46 -4.91 -10.60
C LEU A 156 16.10 -5.48 -10.16
N THR A 157 15.61 -5.14 -8.96
CA THR A 157 14.26 -5.55 -8.53
C THR A 157 13.16 -4.94 -9.39
N MET A 158 13.38 -3.75 -9.95
CA MET A 158 12.44 -3.12 -10.87
C MET A 158 12.48 -3.72 -12.29
N ILE A 159 13.61 -4.27 -12.74
CA ILE A 159 13.71 -4.95 -14.05
C ILE A 159 12.82 -6.21 -14.11
N SER A 160 12.59 -6.88 -12.97
CA SER A 160 11.68 -8.04 -12.90
C SER A 160 10.20 -7.66 -12.90
N THR A 161 9.86 -6.38 -12.77
CA THR A 161 8.48 -5.92 -12.96
C THR A 161 8.23 -5.67 -14.45
N PRO A 162 7.11 -6.14 -15.02
CA PRO A 162 6.95 -6.23 -16.47
C PRO A 162 7.00 -4.90 -17.22
N ASN A 163 6.98 -3.75 -16.54
CA ASN A 163 7.28 -2.46 -17.17
C ASN A 163 7.54 -1.36 -16.09
N PRO A 164 8.79 -1.09 -15.69
CA PRO A 164 9.10 -0.11 -14.64
C PRO A 164 8.75 1.32 -15.06
N VAL A 165 8.75 1.60 -16.37
CA VAL A 165 8.37 2.89 -16.93
C VAL A 165 6.87 3.12 -16.81
N THR A 166 6.02 2.09 -16.94
CA THR A 166 4.57 2.28 -16.71
C THR A 166 4.22 2.46 -15.24
N TRP A 167 4.96 1.79 -14.35
CA TRP A 167 4.85 2.03 -12.91
C TRP A 167 5.30 3.45 -12.57
N LEU A 168 6.42 3.90 -13.13
CA LEU A 168 6.89 5.27 -12.94
C LEU A 168 5.99 6.32 -13.59
N SER A 169 5.45 6.06 -14.78
CA SER A 169 4.53 6.97 -15.48
C SER A 169 3.16 7.05 -14.82
N SER A 170 2.73 6.01 -14.09
CA SER A 170 1.54 6.10 -13.24
C SER A 170 1.70 7.09 -12.07
N PHE A 171 2.93 7.51 -11.72
CA PHE A 171 3.14 8.64 -10.81
C PHE A 171 2.99 10.02 -11.47
N ASN A 172 3.10 10.07 -12.81
CA ASN A 172 3.14 11.34 -13.55
C ASN A 172 1.82 11.66 -14.27
N SER A 173 0.85 10.76 -14.25
CA SER A 173 -0.49 11.06 -14.76
C SER A 173 -1.19 12.02 -13.80
N THR A 174 -1.33 13.27 -14.23
CA THR A 174 -2.05 14.40 -13.61
C THR A 174 -3.55 14.20 -13.45
N ASP A 175 -4.04 12.96 -13.53
CA ASP A 175 -5.46 12.70 -13.33
C ASP A 175 -5.79 12.83 -11.83
N LYS A 176 -6.91 13.49 -11.52
CA LYS A 176 -7.26 13.99 -10.18
C LYS A 176 -7.52 12.89 -9.13
N SER A 177 -7.18 11.64 -9.42
CA SER A 177 -7.33 10.48 -8.53
C SER A 177 -6.11 10.25 -7.61
N ASN A 178 -5.44 11.31 -7.16
CA ASN A 178 -4.30 11.30 -6.20
C ASN A 178 -4.60 10.68 -4.80
N GLN A 179 -5.69 9.92 -4.63
CA GLN A 179 -6.02 9.25 -3.38
C GLN A 179 -4.91 8.36 -2.80
N PRO A 180 -4.15 7.56 -3.58
CA PRO A 180 -3.19 6.64 -2.96
C PRO A 180 -1.99 7.38 -2.32
N PHE A 181 -1.66 8.59 -2.77
CA PHE A 181 -0.49 9.34 -2.25
C PHE A 181 -0.81 10.14 -1.00
N VAL A 182 -1.99 10.76 -0.96
CA VAL A 182 -2.51 11.43 0.23
C VAL A 182 -2.69 10.42 1.37
N GLU A 183 -3.13 9.19 1.05
CA GLU A 183 -3.28 8.13 2.04
C GLU A 183 -1.93 7.61 2.59
N LEU A 184 -0.86 7.69 1.79
CA LEU A 184 0.51 7.40 2.22
C LEU A 184 1.21 8.60 2.87
N GLY A 185 0.65 9.81 2.79
CA GLY A 185 1.24 11.06 3.29
C GLY A 185 2.53 11.46 2.57
N LEU A 186 2.69 11.06 1.31
CA LEU A 186 3.90 11.35 0.51
C LEU A 186 3.78 12.63 -0.32
N ASP A 187 2.71 13.39 -0.13
CA ASP A 187 2.40 14.59 -0.89
C ASP A 187 3.52 15.64 -0.80
N GLU A 188 4.10 15.86 0.38
CA GLU A 188 5.24 16.79 0.56
C GLU A 188 6.47 16.33 -0.24
N VAL A 189 6.73 15.02 -0.33
CA VAL A 189 7.86 14.45 -1.10
C VAL A 189 7.68 14.68 -2.59
N PHE A 190 6.44 14.57 -3.10
CA PHE A 190 6.15 14.75 -4.53
C PHE A 190 5.93 16.20 -4.93
N GLN A 191 5.63 17.09 -3.98
CA GLN A 191 5.50 18.52 -4.22
C GLN A 191 6.84 19.25 -4.12
N THR A 192 7.87 18.64 -3.53
CA THR A 192 9.18 19.26 -3.34
C THR A 192 10.28 18.59 -4.17
N GLY A 193 11.36 19.33 -4.40
CA GLY A 193 12.61 18.79 -4.94
C GLY A 193 12.54 18.32 -6.40
N ILE A 194 13.08 17.13 -6.69
CA ILE A 194 13.27 16.60 -8.06
C ILE A 194 11.95 16.41 -8.80
N PHE A 195 10.89 16.05 -8.08
CA PHE A 195 9.57 15.83 -8.67
C PHE A 195 8.91 17.15 -9.09
N ALA A 196 9.19 18.24 -8.37
CA ALA A 196 8.73 19.58 -8.77
C ALA A 196 9.38 20.03 -10.08
N LEU A 197 10.68 19.76 -10.28
CA LEU A 197 11.38 20.08 -11.53
C LEU A 197 10.80 19.36 -12.75
N SER A 198 10.24 18.16 -12.58
CA SER A 198 9.58 17.43 -13.69
C SER A 198 8.19 17.96 -14.06
N ARG A 199 7.58 18.77 -13.18
CA ARG A 199 6.24 19.34 -13.39
C ARG A 199 6.25 20.75 -13.92
N GLU A 200 7.40 21.42 -13.93
CA GLU A 200 7.52 22.76 -14.47
C GLU A 200 7.19 22.69 -15.97
N PRO A 201 6.04 23.22 -16.41
CA PRO A 201 5.66 23.13 -17.80
C PRO A 201 6.67 23.95 -18.61
N GLU A 202 7.02 23.48 -19.80
CA GLU A 202 7.80 24.23 -20.81
C GLU A 202 7.16 25.57 -21.26
N SER A 203 6.22 26.13 -20.49
CA SER A 203 5.42 27.30 -20.82
C SER A 203 5.86 28.54 -20.05
N THR A 204 6.82 29.28 -20.60
CA THR A 204 6.58 30.69 -20.98
C THR A 204 7.77 31.16 -21.83
N GLU A 205 7.52 31.45 -23.10
CA GLU A 205 8.54 31.89 -24.07
C GLU A 205 9.17 33.27 -23.77
N ALA A 206 8.87 33.89 -22.63
CA ALA A 206 9.37 35.21 -22.25
C ALA A 206 10.57 35.08 -21.30
N GLY A 207 11.73 34.68 -21.83
CA GLY A 207 13.00 34.70 -21.10
C GLY A 207 13.82 33.42 -21.20
N LYS A 208 14.20 33.01 -22.43
CA LYS A 208 15.21 31.97 -22.66
C LYS A 208 16.63 32.50 -22.37
N ASP A 209 16.88 32.96 -21.16
CA ASP A 209 18.26 33.00 -20.68
C ASP A 209 18.62 31.55 -20.32
N SER A 210 19.32 30.89 -21.22
CA SER A 210 19.71 29.49 -21.05
C SER A 210 20.58 29.37 -19.80
N LEU A 211 20.03 28.79 -18.73
CA LEU A 211 20.79 28.38 -17.55
C LEU A 211 22.06 27.67 -18.00
N THR A 212 23.22 28.11 -17.49
CA THR A 212 24.49 27.46 -17.77
C THR A 212 24.47 26.03 -17.23
N ASN A 213 25.36 25.17 -17.73
CA ASN A 213 25.43 23.78 -17.26
C ASN A 213 25.69 23.71 -15.74
N GLU A 214 26.46 24.64 -15.20
CA GLU A 214 26.75 24.75 -13.77
C GLU A 214 25.47 25.07 -12.98
N GLN A 215 24.66 26.01 -13.45
CA GLN A 215 23.40 26.37 -12.81
C GLN A 215 22.39 25.21 -12.85
N LYS A 216 22.33 24.45 -13.95
CA LYS A 216 21.49 23.25 -14.04
C LYS A 216 21.91 22.17 -13.03
N VAL A 217 23.22 21.97 -12.85
CA VAL A 217 23.76 21.02 -11.86
C VAL A 217 23.42 21.49 -10.45
N GLU A 218 23.52 22.79 -10.15
CA GLU A 218 23.19 23.35 -8.85
C GLU A 218 21.68 23.23 -8.53
N VAL A 219 20.81 23.54 -9.49
CA VAL A 219 19.35 23.37 -9.36
C VAL A 219 19.00 21.91 -9.10
N LEU A 220 19.60 20.97 -9.83
CA LEU A 220 19.38 19.54 -9.63
C LEU A 220 19.89 19.06 -8.26
N ALA A 221 21.07 19.52 -7.82
CA ALA A 221 21.65 19.16 -6.53
C ALA A 221 20.79 19.67 -5.35
N ASN A 222 20.28 20.91 -5.45
CA ASN A 222 19.37 21.47 -4.46
C ASN A 222 18.03 20.72 -4.44
N ALA A 223 17.47 20.40 -5.60
CA ALA A 223 16.25 19.61 -5.69
C ALA A 223 16.41 18.20 -5.09
N ALA A 224 17.55 17.55 -5.36
CA ALA A 224 17.88 16.24 -4.79
C ALA A 224 17.97 16.31 -3.25
N ARG A 225 18.61 17.35 -2.73
CA ARG A 225 18.74 17.61 -1.29
C ARG A 225 17.38 17.81 -0.62
N THR A 226 16.50 18.64 -1.21
CA THR A 226 15.15 18.89 -0.68
C THR A 226 14.31 17.62 -0.67
N THR A 227 14.36 16.82 -1.75
CA THR A 227 13.66 15.53 -1.84
C THR A 227 14.10 14.57 -0.73
N ALA A 228 15.41 14.52 -0.47
CA ALA A 228 15.96 13.66 0.58
C ALA A 228 15.55 14.11 2.00
N ILE A 229 15.43 15.42 2.23
CA ILE A 229 14.93 15.97 3.50
C ILE A 229 13.44 15.63 3.68
N ALA A 230 12.61 15.84 2.66
CA ALA A 230 11.19 15.50 2.71
C ALA A 230 10.97 14.00 2.97
N LEU A 231 11.70 13.12 2.28
CA LEU A 231 11.67 11.67 2.52
C LEU A 231 12.06 11.30 3.94
N ARG A 232 13.09 11.96 4.50
CA ARG A 232 13.52 11.74 5.88
C ARG A 232 12.43 12.17 6.86
N ASN A 233 11.84 13.35 6.69
CA ASN A 233 10.80 13.88 7.57
C ASN A 233 9.58 12.94 7.56
N TRP A 234 9.12 12.57 6.36
CA TRP A 234 8.07 11.57 6.18
C TRP A 234 8.37 10.25 6.88
N ALA A 235 9.56 9.68 6.66
CA ALA A 235 9.94 8.40 7.25
C ALA A 235 10.05 8.47 8.79
N SER A 236 10.40 9.63 9.33
CA SER A 236 10.47 9.87 10.76
C SER A 236 9.12 10.19 11.41
N GLY A 237 8.07 10.46 10.63
CA GLY A 237 6.80 10.97 11.13
C GLY A 237 6.91 12.35 11.77
N LEU A 238 8.00 13.07 11.50
CA LEU A 238 8.12 14.49 11.80
C LEU A 238 7.35 15.21 10.70
N GLU A 239 6.10 15.56 10.98
CA GLU A 239 5.43 16.57 10.17
C GLU A 239 6.31 17.82 10.20
N ALA A 240 6.60 18.39 9.03
CA ALA A 240 7.28 19.66 8.95
C ALA A 240 6.36 20.71 9.60
N THR A 241 6.56 20.97 10.89
CA THR A 241 6.05 22.19 11.52
C THR A 241 6.85 23.33 10.91
N GLU A 242 6.36 23.85 9.79
CA GLU A 242 6.69 25.20 9.38
C GLU A 242 6.24 26.10 10.51
N ASP A 243 7.20 26.74 11.19
CA ASP A 243 6.96 27.90 12.04
C ASP A 243 6.47 29.03 11.12
N SER A 244 5.19 28.96 10.73
CA SER A 244 4.47 30.03 10.08
C SER A 244 3.99 30.97 11.18
N ASP A 245 4.82 31.96 11.47
CA ASP A 245 4.45 33.10 12.30
C ASP A 245 3.25 33.83 11.66
N GLY A 246 2.09 33.68 12.28
CA GLY A 246 1.02 34.66 12.25
C GLY A 246 -0.11 34.42 11.24
N ALA A 247 -1.12 33.65 11.64
CA ALA A 247 -2.52 34.07 11.56
C ALA A 247 -3.42 33.11 12.34
N GLU A 248 -4.22 33.70 13.22
CA GLU A 248 -5.30 33.11 13.99
C GLU A 248 -6.26 32.29 13.09
N GLN A 249 -6.35 30.97 13.31
CA GLN A 249 -7.49 30.21 12.80
C GLN A 249 -7.90 29.08 13.74
N THR A 250 -9.21 29.03 13.92
CA THR A 250 -9.96 28.35 14.96
C THR A 250 -9.86 26.83 14.89
N SER A 251 -9.63 26.26 16.08
CA SER A 251 -9.62 24.84 16.41
C SER A 251 -10.90 24.12 15.96
N SER A 252 -10.76 23.21 15.00
CA SER A 252 -11.68 22.09 14.77
C SER A 252 -10.87 20.80 14.90
N GLY A 253 -10.87 20.23 16.10
CA GLY A 253 -10.15 19.01 16.43
C GLY A 253 -10.76 17.77 15.78
N ASN A 254 -10.22 17.37 14.62
CA ASN A 254 -10.35 16.00 14.14
C ASN A 254 -9.08 15.22 14.50
N LYS A 255 -9.20 14.45 15.58
CA LYS A 255 -8.16 13.54 16.07
C LYS A 255 -8.08 12.33 15.14
N ILE A 256 -7.27 12.43 14.08
CA ILE A 256 -6.96 11.28 13.23
C ILE A 256 -6.00 10.37 14.01
N THR A 257 -6.56 9.35 14.66
CA THR A 257 -5.77 8.24 15.18
C THR A 257 -5.42 7.31 14.02
N THR A 258 -4.35 7.62 13.28
CA THR A 258 -3.81 6.73 12.25
C THR A 258 -2.95 5.67 12.90
N SER A 259 -3.55 4.49 13.07
CA SER A 259 -2.92 3.30 13.63
C SER A 259 -1.75 2.81 12.77
N ARG A 260 -0.54 2.81 13.34
CA ARG A 260 0.44 1.71 13.47
C ARG A 260 0.50 0.52 12.47
N SER A 261 -0.02 0.59 11.26
CA SER A 261 -0.04 -0.52 10.29
C SER A 261 0.94 -0.39 9.12
N ARG A 262 1.78 0.65 9.06
CA ARG A 262 2.73 0.88 7.94
C ARG A 262 3.99 -0.02 7.95
N MET A 263 4.12 -0.97 8.88
CA MET A 263 5.31 -1.82 9.03
C MET A 263 5.43 -3.08 8.12
N PRO A 264 4.37 -3.75 7.64
CA PRO A 264 4.55 -5.04 6.96
C PRO A 264 5.11 -4.87 5.53
N ALA A 265 4.74 -3.81 4.80
CA ALA A 265 5.22 -3.60 3.44
C ALA A 265 6.73 -3.31 3.38
N THR A 266 7.23 -2.49 4.30
CA THR A 266 8.66 -2.19 4.45
C THR A 266 9.45 -3.39 4.97
N ALA A 267 8.90 -4.18 5.89
CA ALA A 267 9.55 -5.39 6.39
C ALA A 267 9.67 -6.48 5.30
N VAL A 268 8.68 -6.62 4.41
CA VAL A 268 8.72 -7.57 3.29
C VAL A 268 9.75 -7.15 2.24
N LEU A 269 9.81 -5.85 1.91
CA LEU A 269 10.81 -5.30 0.99
C LEU A 269 12.24 -5.44 1.54
N LEU A 270 12.45 -5.19 2.84
CA LEU A 270 13.74 -5.39 3.51
C LEU A 270 14.12 -6.87 3.65
N HIS A 271 13.15 -7.77 3.85
CA HIS A 271 13.43 -9.20 3.94
C HIS A 271 13.83 -9.78 2.58
N ALA A 272 13.15 -9.38 1.50
CA ALA A 272 13.53 -9.75 0.13
C ALA A 272 14.95 -9.24 -0.23
N LEU A 273 15.31 -8.05 0.26
CA LEU A 273 16.66 -7.46 0.12
C LEU A 273 17.74 -8.20 0.92
N MET A 274 17.41 -8.71 2.11
CA MET A 274 18.34 -9.48 2.95
C MET A 274 18.59 -10.90 2.44
N VAL A 275 17.58 -11.53 1.84
CA VAL A 275 17.69 -12.91 1.29
C VAL A 275 18.45 -12.94 -0.03
N THR A 276 18.53 -11.82 -0.75
CA THR A 276 19.24 -11.73 -2.03
C THR A 276 20.71 -11.29 -1.91
N ILE A 277 21.14 -10.85 -0.72
CA ILE A 277 22.51 -10.35 -0.46
C ILE A 277 23.39 -11.39 0.27
N ASN A 278 22.81 -12.45 0.84
CA ASN A 278 23.54 -13.63 1.32
C ASN A 278 23.51 -14.75 0.29
#